data_AF-A0A959YVP6-F1
#
_entry.id   AF-A0A959YVP6-F1
#
_cell.length_a   1.000
_cell.length_b   1.000
_cell.length_c   1.000
_cell.angle_alpha   90.00
_cell.angle_beta   90.00
_cell.angle_gamma   90.00
#
_symmetry.space_group_name_H-M   'P 1'
#
loop_
_entity.id
_entity.type
_entity.pdbx_description
1 polymer ?
#
loop_
_entity_poly.entity_id
_entity_poly.type
_entity_poly.pdbx_seq_one_letter_code
_entity_poly.pdbx_strand_id
1 'polypeptide(L)'
;VDHLPGIAEGAEVTNTASIYFDANPAIVTNTVLNTLTYGVVGIAEAGLSGGLEVHPNPVQDNAVVWLGEEFQGRTDLLLSDALGRTVRAWSISGDRAELRREDLPRGLYLLRAVGREGTERVVRVLMD
;
A
#
# COMPACT_ATOMS: atom_id res chain seq x y z
N VAL A 1 -25.24 -50.65 3.11
CA VAL A 1 -26.32 -49.69 3.40
C VAL A 1 -25.66 -48.33 3.55
N ASP A 2 -25.93 -47.29 2.79
CA ASP A 2 -26.76 -47.04 1.63
C ASP A 2 -26.31 -45.65 1.15
N HIS A 3 -26.43 -45.36 -0.14
CA HIS A 3 -26.37 -43.97 -0.59
C HIS A 3 -27.52 -43.21 0.08
N LEU A 4 -27.23 -42.08 0.73
CA LEU A 4 -28.28 -41.16 1.18
C LEU A 4 -28.41 -39.99 0.18
N PRO A 5 -29.48 -39.96 -0.63
CA PRO A 5 -29.87 -38.79 -1.37
C PRO A 5 -30.44 -37.73 -0.42
N GLY A 6 -30.24 -36.44 -0.73
CA GLY A 6 -30.92 -35.35 -0.02
C GLY A 6 -30.00 -34.32 0.64
N ILE A 7 -28.99 -33.81 -0.06
CA ILE A 7 -28.41 -32.51 0.30
C ILE A 7 -29.22 -31.45 -0.45
N ALA A 8 -29.90 -30.57 0.27
CA ALA A 8 -30.56 -29.40 -0.31
C ALA A 8 -29.50 -28.43 -0.86
N GLU A 9 -29.81 -27.75 -1.97
CA GLU A 9 -29.00 -26.66 -2.49
C GLU A 9 -28.86 -25.58 -1.41
N GLY A 10 -27.64 -25.39 -0.88
CA GLY A 10 -27.36 -24.46 0.24
C GLY A 10 -26.80 -25.08 1.52
N ALA A 11 -26.41 -26.36 1.55
CA ALA A 11 -25.74 -26.94 2.73
C ALA A 11 -24.29 -26.44 2.90
N GLU A 12 -23.97 -25.92 4.08
CA GLU A 12 -22.60 -25.54 4.45
C GLU A 12 -21.68 -26.77 4.58
N VAL A 13 -20.57 -26.75 3.85
CA VAL A 13 -19.51 -27.75 3.95
C VAL A 13 -18.36 -27.15 4.77
N THR A 14 -18.17 -27.61 5.99
CA THR A 14 -16.96 -27.31 6.78
C THR A 14 -15.82 -28.23 6.36
N ASN A 15 -14.67 -27.65 6.02
CA ASN A 15 -13.46 -28.41 5.72
C ASN A 15 -12.44 -28.21 6.86
N THR A 16 -11.99 -29.31 7.45
CA THR A 16 -10.95 -29.29 8.50
C THR A 16 -9.60 -29.53 7.83
N ALA A 17 -8.76 -28.51 7.77
CA ALA A 17 -7.38 -28.65 7.31
C ALA A 17 -6.45 -28.88 8.51
N SER A 18 -5.80 -30.04 8.57
CA SER A 18 -4.69 -30.31 9.50
C SER A 18 -3.37 -29.94 8.81
N ILE A 19 -2.61 -29.01 9.40
CA ILE A 19 -1.28 -28.63 8.91
C ILE A 19 -0.23 -29.35 9.76
N TYR A 20 0.56 -30.22 9.13
CA TYR A 20 1.76 -30.83 9.72
C TYR A 20 2.98 -30.13 9.13
N PHE A 21 3.84 -29.56 9.99
CA PHE A 21 5.15 -29.06 9.58
C PHE A 21 6.19 -30.13 9.91
N ASP A 22 6.74 -30.79 8.88
CA ASP A 22 7.98 -31.54 9.06
C ASP A 22 9.07 -30.55 9.49
N ALA A 23 9.75 -30.88 10.58
CA ALA A 23 10.77 -30.06 11.19
C ALA A 23 11.96 -29.84 10.24
N ASN A 24 11.90 -28.78 9.43
CA ASN A 24 13.05 -28.36 8.64
C ASN A 24 13.90 -27.38 9.48
N PRO A 25 15.17 -27.69 9.77
CA PRO A 25 16.04 -26.76 10.50
C PRO A 25 16.30 -25.49 9.68
N ALA A 26 16.49 -24.37 10.39
CA ALA A 26 16.66 -23.06 9.77
C ALA A 26 17.94 -22.98 8.95
N ILE A 27 17.82 -22.64 7.68
CA ILE A 27 18.94 -22.17 6.86
C ILE A 27 18.68 -20.72 6.48
N VAL A 28 19.48 -19.83 7.06
CA VAL A 28 19.62 -18.44 6.64
C VAL A 28 20.70 -18.40 5.55
N THR A 29 20.38 -17.86 4.38
CA THR A 29 21.10 -16.72 3.79
C THR A 29 20.42 -16.21 2.52
N ASN A 30 20.57 -14.90 2.35
CA ASN A 30 20.04 -14.02 1.32
C ASN A 30 20.16 -14.50 -0.14
N THR A 31 19.12 -14.30 -0.94
CA THR A 31 19.04 -13.38 -2.10
C THR A 31 17.64 -13.57 -2.69
N VAL A 32 16.71 -12.64 -2.47
CA VAL A 32 15.42 -12.66 -3.16
C VAL A 32 15.46 -11.63 -4.27
N LEU A 33 15.60 -12.07 -5.51
CA LEU A 33 15.16 -11.28 -6.66
C LEU A 33 13.63 -11.25 -6.59
N ASN A 34 13.10 -10.24 -5.92
CA ASN A 34 11.67 -10.04 -5.87
C ASN A 34 11.26 -9.27 -7.13
N THR A 35 10.87 -9.99 -8.18
CA THR A 35 10.14 -9.38 -9.30
C THR A 35 8.72 -9.09 -8.80
N LEU A 36 8.58 -7.97 -8.09
CA LEU A 36 7.30 -7.45 -7.68
C LEU A 36 6.61 -6.85 -8.89
N THR A 37 5.78 -7.66 -9.56
CA THR A 37 4.73 -7.11 -10.42
C THR A 37 3.58 -6.68 -9.52
N TYR A 38 3.46 -5.37 -9.28
CA TYR A 38 2.30 -4.82 -8.60
C TYR A 38 1.20 -4.61 -9.64
N GLY A 39 0.48 -5.70 -9.94
CA GLY A 39 -0.85 -5.58 -10.55
C GLY A 39 -1.78 -4.92 -9.53
N VAL A 40 -2.31 -3.76 -9.90
CA VAL A 40 -3.13 -2.90 -9.05
C VAL A 40 -4.47 -3.53 -8.71
N VAL A 41 -4.83 -3.45 -7.43
CA VAL A 41 -6.23 -3.53 -6.99
C VAL A 41 -6.57 -2.19 -6.34
N GLY A 42 -7.11 -1.30 -7.16
CA GLY A 42 -7.53 0.05 -6.76
C GLY A 42 -7.58 1.00 -7.96
N ILE A 43 -8.71 1.01 -8.67
CA ILE A 43 -9.18 2.05 -9.61
C ILE A 43 -8.14 2.47 -10.69
N ALA A 44 -8.24 1.83 -11.85
CA ALA A 44 -7.58 2.20 -13.12
C ALA A 44 -6.08 2.54 -13.03
N GLU A 45 -5.24 1.55 -13.33
CA GLU A 45 -3.90 1.81 -13.86
C GLU A 45 -4.03 2.50 -15.23
N ALA A 46 -4.07 3.83 -15.23
CA ALA A 46 -3.44 4.57 -16.30
C ALA A 46 -1.93 4.38 -16.12
N GLY A 47 -1.35 3.57 -17.00
CA GLY A 47 0.02 3.08 -16.88
C GLY A 47 1.04 4.17 -16.58
N LEU A 48 1.97 3.84 -15.69
CA LEU A 48 3.33 4.38 -15.56
C LEU A 48 3.59 5.68 -16.35
N SER A 49 3.15 6.81 -15.81
CA SER A 49 3.64 8.18 -16.11
C SER A 49 2.95 9.20 -15.19
N GLY A 50 3.65 9.61 -14.13
CA GLY A 50 3.59 10.96 -13.56
C GLY A 50 2.40 11.27 -12.66
N GLY A 51 2.70 11.63 -11.41
CA GLY A 51 1.76 12.36 -10.57
C GLY A 51 2.16 12.45 -9.12
N LEU A 52 2.41 11.31 -8.48
CA LEU A 52 2.78 11.27 -7.07
C LEU A 52 3.69 10.07 -6.80
N GLU A 53 4.94 10.33 -6.44
CA GLU A 53 5.94 9.30 -6.15
C GLU A 53 6.61 9.58 -4.80
N VAL A 54 7.05 8.54 -4.09
CA VAL A 54 7.73 8.67 -2.79
C VAL A 54 8.94 7.76 -2.74
N HIS A 55 10.11 8.34 -2.45
CA HIS A 55 11.39 7.64 -2.38
C HIS A 55 12.32 8.21 -1.28
N PRO A 56 13.05 7.35 -0.55
CA PRO A 56 12.97 5.89 -0.62
C PRO A 56 11.64 5.36 -0.06
N ASN A 57 11.22 4.20 -0.55
CA ASN A 57 10.12 3.41 0.01
C ASN A 57 10.65 1.97 0.12
N PRO A 58 10.90 1.42 1.33
CA PRO A 58 10.50 1.94 2.64
C PRO A 58 11.21 3.23 3.09
N VAL A 59 10.50 4.05 3.88
CA VAL A 59 11.00 5.27 4.53
C VAL A 59 11.62 4.90 5.88
N GLN A 60 12.93 5.15 6.02
CA GLN A 60 13.63 5.01 7.31
C GLN A 60 13.49 6.30 8.12
N ASP A 61 14.22 7.36 7.75
CA ASP A 61 14.14 8.66 8.45
C ASP A 61 13.34 9.70 7.66
N ASN A 62 13.63 9.80 6.36
CA ASN A 62 12.96 10.70 5.45
C ASN A 62 12.79 10.08 4.06
N ALA A 63 11.85 10.65 3.33
CA ALA A 63 11.64 10.44 1.93
C ALA A 63 11.31 11.77 1.26
N VAL A 64 11.48 11.81 -0.04
CA VAL A 64 11.02 12.90 -0.88
C VAL A 64 9.74 12.44 -1.55
N VAL A 65 8.79 13.37 -1.64
CA VAL A 65 7.55 13.23 -2.40
C VAL A 65 7.74 14.02 -3.68
N TRP A 66 7.60 13.37 -4.84
CA TRP A 66 7.60 14.02 -6.15
C TRP A 66 6.17 14.16 -6.65
N LEU A 67 5.85 15.35 -7.14
CA LEU A 67 4.58 15.64 -7.80
C LEU A 67 4.81 15.78 -9.30
N GLY A 68 3.92 15.18 -10.08
CA GLY A 68 3.87 15.30 -11.53
C GLY A 68 3.30 16.64 -11.98
N GLU A 69 3.38 16.89 -13.29
CA GLU A 69 2.97 18.16 -13.90
C GLU A 69 1.48 18.48 -13.73
N GLU A 70 0.64 17.49 -13.38
CA GLU A 70 -0.79 17.72 -13.10
C GLU A 70 -1.05 18.49 -11.79
N PHE A 71 -0.04 18.63 -10.93
CA PHE A 71 -0.12 19.35 -9.67
C PHE A 71 0.41 20.78 -9.82
N GLN A 72 -0.36 21.64 -10.48
CA GLN A 72 0.00 23.04 -10.65
C GLN A 72 -0.41 23.90 -9.46
N GLY A 73 0.55 24.61 -8.88
CA GLY A 73 0.33 25.55 -7.79
C GLY A 73 0.33 24.89 -6.42
N ARG A 74 -0.66 25.21 -5.58
CA ARG A 74 -0.77 24.68 -4.22
C ARG A 74 -1.37 23.27 -4.26
N THR A 75 -0.67 22.32 -3.67
CA THR A 75 -1.10 20.93 -3.51
C THR A 75 -1.17 20.59 -2.03
N ASP A 76 -2.30 20.04 -1.60
CA ASP A 76 -2.51 19.57 -0.24
C ASP A 76 -2.11 18.10 -0.14
N LEU A 77 -1.23 17.78 0.79
CA LEU A 77 -0.72 16.45 1.08
C LEU A 77 -1.32 15.95 2.39
N LEU A 78 -1.93 14.76 2.37
CA LEU A 78 -2.54 14.12 3.51
C LEU A 78 -1.94 12.72 3.69
N LEU A 79 -1.24 12.52 4.80
CA LEU A 79 -0.72 11.23 5.20
C LEU A 79 -1.69 10.59 6.20
N SER A 80 -2.15 9.38 5.90
CA SER A 80 -3.08 8.63 6.74
C SER A 80 -2.50 7.28 7.11
N ASP A 81 -2.80 6.80 8.33
CA ASP A 81 -2.44 5.46 8.78
C ASP A 81 -3.31 4.37 8.11
N ALA A 82 -3.03 3.10 8.41
CA ALA A 82 -3.78 1.96 7.87
C ALA A 82 -5.28 1.94 8.27
N LEU A 83 -5.68 2.71 9.29
CA LEU A 83 -7.07 2.86 9.70
C LEU A 83 -7.76 4.05 9.01
N GLY A 84 -7.04 4.75 8.11
CA GLY A 84 -7.54 5.94 7.42
C GLY A 84 -7.52 7.21 8.26
N ARG A 85 -6.90 7.20 9.44
CA ARG A 85 -6.77 8.40 10.27
C ARG A 85 -5.66 9.26 9.71
N THR A 86 -5.95 10.52 9.38
CA THR A 86 -4.92 11.47 8.94
C THR A 86 -3.97 11.77 10.09
N VAL A 87 -2.71 11.35 9.95
CA VAL A 87 -1.63 11.57 10.92
C VAL A 87 -0.83 12.83 10.63
N ARG A 88 -0.83 13.29 9.36
CA ARG A 88 -0.21 14.55 8.98
C ARG A 88 -0.93 15.16 7.78
N ALA A 89 -1.08 16.48 7.78
CA ALA A 89 -1.58 17.24 6.64
C ALA A 89 -0.73 18.50 6.46
N TRP A 90 -0.31 18.78 5.23
CA TRP A 90 0.46 19.98 4.90
C TRP A 90 0.23 20.37 3.45
N SER A 91 0.53 21.61 3.09
CA SER A 91 0.44 22.08 1.71
C SER A 91 1.82 22.44 1.19
N ILE A 92 2.06 22.17 -0.09
CA ILE A 92 3.27 22.62 -0.79
C ILE A 92 2.92 23.42 -2.04
N SER A 93 3.85 24.27 -2.45
CA SER A 93 3.84 24.94 -3.75
C SER A 93 5.12 24.54 -4.48
N GLY A 94 5.02 23.65 -5.46
CA GLY A 94 6.17 23.07 -6.17
C GLY A 94 5.97 21.59 -6.50
N ASP A 95 7.02 20.97 -7.01
CA ASP A 95 7.04 19.58 -7.48
C ASP A 95 7.64 18.60 -6.45
N ARG A 96 8.14 19.09 -5.31
CA ARG A 96 8.80 18.28 -4.29
C ARG A 96 8.43 18.66 -2.86
N ALA A 97 8.25 17.66 -2.01
CA ALA A 97 8.12 17.82 -0.56
C ALA A 97 9.03 16.86 0.19
N GLU A 98 9.51 17.26 1.37
CA GLU A 98 10.15 16.34 2.31
C GLU A 98 9.08 15.67 3.18
N LEU A 99 9.14 14.34 3.29
CA LEU A 99 8.35 13.52 4.19
C LEU A 99 9.28 12.91 5.24
N ARG A 100 9.23 13.44 6.46
CA ARG A 100 9.97 12.88 7.61
C ARG A 100 9.13 11.86 8.36
N ARG A 101 9.71 10.72 8.71
CA ARG A 101 9.05 9.72 9.55
C ARG A 101 8.75 10.29 10.94
N GLU A 102 9.72 10.95 11.57
CA GLU A 102 9.62 11.42 12.96
C GLU A 102 9.17 10.29 13.90
N ASP A 103 8.14 10.50 14.72
CA ASP A 103 7.62 9.53 15.68
C ASP A 103 6.53 8.61 15.09
N LEU A 104 6.34 8.61 13.77
CA LEU A 104 5.36 7.74 13.12
C LEU A 104 5.78 6.27 13.29
N PRO A 105 4.90 5.40 13.84
CA PRO A 105 5.20 3.99 13.97
C PRO A 105 5.46 3.32 12.62
N ARG A 106 6.26 2.27 12.63
CA ARG A 106 6.43 1.39 11.47
C ARG A 106 5.08 0.88 10.97
N GLY A 107 4.90 0.84 9.66
CA GLY A 107 3.66 0.36 9.07
C GLY A 107 3.34 0.98 7.72
N LEU A 108 2.17 0.61 7.21
CA LEU A 108 1.65 1.11 5.94
C LEU A 108 0.88 2.42 6.16
N TYR A 109 1.21 3.40 5.32
CA TYR A 109 0.53 4.69 5.25
C TYR A 109 0.04 4.94 3.82
N LEU A 110 -0.98 5.79 3.72
CA LEU A 110 -1.48 6.32 2.46
C LEU A 110 -1.15 7.80 2.39
N LEU A 111 -0.39 8.20 1.37
CA LEU A 111 -0.17 9.60 1.04
C LEU A 111 -1.11 9.98 -0.09
N ARG A 112 -1.99 10.95 0.18
CA ARG A 112 -2.91 11.53 -0.80
C ARG A 112 -2.44 12.95 -1.15
N ALA A 113 -2.41 13.27 -2.44
CA ALA A 113 -2.16 14.60 -2.94
C ALA A 113 -3.42 15.15 -3.62
N VAL A 114 -3.83 16.36 -3.25
CA VAL A 114 -5.03 17.04 -3.75
C VAL A 114 -4.63 18.40 -4.32
N GLY A 115 -4.76 18.55 -5.63
CA GLY A 115 -4.54 19.80 -6.35
C GLY A 115 -5.79 20.66 -6.44
N ARG A 116 -5.63 21.89 -6.93
CA ARG A 116 -6.72 22.89 -7.03
C ARG A 116 -7.85 22.54 -8.00
N GLU A 117 -7.55 21.80 -9.06
CA GLU A 117 -8.51 21.47 -10.12
C GLU A 117 -9.25 20.15 -9.86
N GLY A 118 -9.24 19.65 -8.62
CA GLY A 118 -9.80 18.35 -8.27
C GLY A 118 -8.89 17.17 -8.61
N THR A 119 -7.68 17.44 -9.14
CA THR A 119 -6.63 16.44 -9.33
C THR A 119 -6.31 15.77 -8.01
N GLU A 120 -6.50 14.45 -7.95
CA GLU A 120 -6.21 13.66 -6.76
C GLU A 120 -5.40 12.43 -7.12
N ARG A 121 -4.31 12.20 -6.37
CA ARG A 121 -3.51 10.96 -6.47
C ARG A 121 -3.29 10.39 -5.08
N VAL A 122 -3.16 9.08 -5.01
CA VAL A 122 -2.87 8.36 -3.76
C VAL A 122 -1.74 7.36 -4.01
N VAL A 123 -0.78 7.31 -3.10
CA VAL A 123 0.32 6.36 -3.12
C VAL A 123 0.47 5.69 -1.75
N ARG A 124 0.91 4.43 -1.75
CA ARG A 124 1.22 3.66 -0.54
C ARG A 124 2.66 3.95 -0.13
N VAL A 125 2.86 4.29 1.13
CA VAL A 125 4.17 4.57 1.72
C VAL A 125 4.39 3.60 2.87
N LEU A 126 5.48 2.83 2.82
CA LEU A 126 5.89 1.96 3.92
C LEU A 126 6.88 2.72 4.80
N MET A 127 6.60 2.81 6.09
CA MET A 127 7.52 3.37 7.10
C MET A 127 8.18 2.21 7.85
N ASP A 128 9.52 2.19 7.92
CA ASP A 128 10.32 1.14 8.61
C ASP A 128 10.87 1.61 9.96
#